data_AF-A0A2Z6QN07-F1
#
_entry.id   AF-A0A2Z6QN07-F1
#
_cell.length_a   1.000
_cell.length_b   1.000
_cell.length_c   1.000
_cell.angle_alpha   90.00
_cell.angle_beta   90.00
_cell.angle_gamma   90.00
#
_symmetry.space_group_name_H-M   'P 1'
#
loop_
_entity.id
_entity.type
_entity.pdbx_description
1 polymer ?
#
loop_
_entity_poly.entity_id
_entity_poly.type
_entity_poly.pdbx_seq_one_letter_code
_entity_poly.pdbx_strand_id
1 'polypeptide(L)'
;MSSQASSPASPASITEEISTRTMSDVVKDFNTEELIEYLGRKDLKLKESHFKILRKEEIASSDFLKLTKEDFYSIGFALGPTTRLIEFIEGLSQKLQNYSLLKTLDDLKEMLRRNKVNGEDITNIKQFTPVFEEISDDDKAI
;
A
#
# COMPACT_ATOMS: atom_id res chain seq x y z
N MET A 1 6.54 35.35 -33.02
CA MET A 1 6.52 33.88 -33.04
C MET A 1 5.86 33.45 -31.75
N SER A 2 4.59 33.02 -31.79
CA SER A 2 3.89 32.56 -30.58
C SER A 2 4.11 31.07 -30.42
N SER A 3 4.76 30.68 -29.34
CA SER A 3 4.89 29.29 -28.90
C SER A 3 3.54 28.83 -28.35
N GLN A 4 2.97 27.80 -28.96
CA GLN A 4 1.77 27.14 -28.47
C GLN A 4 2.18 26.26 -27.28
N ALA A 5 1.75 26.62 -26.07
CA ALA A 5 1.88 25.76 -24.91
C ALA A 5 0.91 24.57 -25.06
N SER A 6 1.41 23.35 -24.91
CA SER A 6 0.55 22.16 -24.87
C SER A 6 -0.39 22.24 -23.68
N SER A 7 -1.68 22.00 -23.93
CA SER A 7 -2.69 21.86 -22.89
C SER A 7 -2.32 20.74 -21.92
N PRO A 8 -2.51 20.94 -20.60
CA PRO A 8 -2.32 19.87 -19.63
C PRO A 8 -3.36 18.76 -19.87
N ALA A 9 -2.94 17.50 -19.70
CA ALA A 9 -3.84 16.35 -19.81
C ALA A 9 -4.98 16.44 -18.79
N SER A 10 -6.19 16.10 -19.22
CA SER A 10 -7.39 16.16 -18.38
C SER A 10 -7.28 15.24 -17.15
N PRO A 11 -7.62 15.70 -15.93
CA PRO A 11 -7.50 14.92 -14.70
C PRO A 11 -8.45 13.70 -14.61
N ALA A 12 -9.47 13.63 -15.47
CA ALA A 12 -10.49 12.57 -15.45
C ALA A 12 -9.91 11.16 -15.65
N SER A 13 -8.92 10.98 -16.53
CA SER A 13 -8.31 9.67 -16.79
C SER A 13 -7.47 9.16 -15.61
N ILE A 14 -6.89 10.07 -14.82
CA ILE A 14 -6.03 9.73 -13.68
C ILE A 14 -6.91 9.22 -12.52
N THR A 15 -8.09 9.82 -12.32
CA THR A 15 -9.03 9.42 -11.25
C THR A 15 -9.71 8.07 -11.46
N GLU A 16 -9.93 7.64 -12.71
CA GLU A 16 -10.56 6.35 -13.01
C GLU A 16 -9.58 5.17 -12.87
N GLU A 17 -8.31 5.34 -13.30
CA GLU A 17 -7.28 4.29 -13.20
C GLU A 17 -6.98 3.91 -11.74
N ILE A 18 -7.00 4.88 -10.83
CA ILE A 18 -6.77 4.65 -9.39
C ILE A 18 -7.99 3.96 -8.74
N SER A 19 -9.20 4.12 -9.31
CA SER A 19 -10.45 3.58 -8.78
C SER A 19 -10.61 2.07 -8.92
N THR A 20 -9.88 1.46 -9.85
CA THR A 20 -9.94 0.02 -10.12
C THR A 20 -8.75 -0.74 -9.55
N ARG A 21 -7.65 -0.05 -9.21
CA ARG A 21 -6.40 -0.64 -8.75
C ARG A 21 -6.54 -1.22 -7.33
N THR A 22 -6.12 -2.46 -7.15
CA THR A 22 -6.05 -3.15 -5.85
C THR A 22 -4.65 -3.03 -5.24
N MET A 23 -4.47 -3.36 -3.95
CA MET A 23 -3.11 -3.46 -3.39
C MET A 23 -2.30 -4.57 -4.03
N SER A 24 -2.96 -5.64 -4.47
CA SER A 24 -2.35 -6.68 -5.30
C SER A 24 -1.67 -6.09 -6.55
N ASP A 25 -2.32 -5.16 -7.25
CA ASP A 25 -1.75 -4.51 -8.45
C ASP A 25 -0.56 -3.58 -8.17
N VAL A 26 -0.35 -3.21 -6.92
CA VAL A 26 0.81 -2.39 -6.51
C VAL A 26 2.01 -3.28 -6.19
N VAL A 27 1.77 -4.47 -5.63
CA VAL A 27 2.84 -5.34 -5.13
C VAL A 27 3.17 -6.52 -6.06
N LYS A 28 2.35 -6.77 -7.09
CA LYS A 28 2.46 -7.94 -7.98
C LYS A 28 3.81 -8.09 -8.68
N ASP A 29 4.53 -7.00 -8.91
CA ASP A 29 5.77 -6.96 -9.70
C ASP A 29 7.04 -7.11 -8.84
N PHE A 30 6.89 -7.31 -7.53
CA PHE A 30 8.05 -7.47 -6.64
C PHE A 30 8.74 -8.81 -6.83
N ASN A 31 10.07 -8.76 -6.85
CA ASN A 31 10.92 -9.94 -6.70
C ASN A 31 10.86 -10.49 -5.26
N THR A 32 11.51 -11.63 -5.01
CA THR A 32 11.47 -12.32 -3.71
C THR A 32 11.96 -11.46 -2.54
N GLU A 33 13.04 -10.68 -2.72
CA GLU A 33 13.56 -9.83 -1.63
C GLU A 33 12.67 -8.62 -1.38
N GLU A 34 12.14 -8.00 -2.43
CA GLU A 34 11.18 -6.90 -2.33
C GLU A 34 9.87 -7.36 -1.64
N LEU A 35 9.39 -8.56 -1.94
CA LEU A 35 8.26 -9.18 -1.23
C LEU A 35 8.57 -9.38 0.26
N ILE A 36 9.74 -9.92 0.60
CA ILE A 36 10.14 -10.14 1.99
C ILE A 36 10.26 -8.81 2.74
N GLU A 37 10.85 -7.79 2.14
CA GLU A 37 10.92 -6.45 2.71
C GLU A 37 9.52 -5.89 2.96
N TYR A 38 8.63 -6.02 1.98
CA TYR A 38 7.25 -5.59 2.09
C TYR A 38 6.52 -6.29 3.24
N LEU A 39 6.62 -7.62 3.34
CA LEU A 39 6.02 -8.42 4.41
C LEU A 39 6.63 -8.11 5.78
N GLY A 40 7.94 -7.83 5.84
CA GLY A 40 8.65 -7.47 7.07
C GLY A 40 8.19 -6.13 7.67
N ARG A 41 7.71 -5.21 6.84
CA ARG A 41 7.09 -3.95 7.27
C ARG A 41 5.66 -4.13 7.79
N LYS A 42 5.04 -5.30 7.63
CA LYS A 42 3.69 -5.61 8.10
C LYS A 42 3.71 -6.30 9.46
N ASP A 43 2.67 -6.09 10.27
CA ASP A 43 2.51 -6.73 11.58
C ASP A 43 1.97 -8.18 11.46
N LEU A 44 2.64 -9.01 10.65
CA LEU A 44 2.25 -10.41 10.42
C LEU A 44 2.88 -11.39 11.43
N LYS A 45 3.72 -10.87 12.33
CA LYS A 45 4.47 -11.64 13.34
C LYS A 45 5.25 -12.81 12.72
N LEU A 46 5.80 -12.59 11.53
CA LEU A 46 6.70 -13.52 10.86
C LEU A 46 8.10 -13.40 11.48
N LYS A 47 8.88 -14.48 11.39
CA LYS A 47 10.25 -14.55 11.88
C LYS A 47 11.15 -14.84 10.69
N GLU A 48 12.45 -14.61 10.86
CA GLU A 48 13.45 -14.83 9.80
C GLU A 48 13.39 -16.23 9.18
N SER A 49 13.05 -17.27 9.96
CA SER A 49 12.87 -18.63 9.44
C SER A 49 11.79 -18.73 8.37
N HIS A 50 10.73 -17.93 8.44
CA HIS A 50 9.68 -17.91 7.42
C HIS A 50 10.17 -17.23 6.14
N PHE A 51 10.94 -16.13 6.26
CA PHE A 51 11.51 -15.45 5.09
C PHE A 51 12.55 -16.32 4.38
N LYS A 52 13.32 -17.12 5.14
CA LYS A 52 14.21 -18.13 4.55
C LYS A 52 13.49 -19.16 3.68
N ILE A 53 12.27 -19.55 4.03
CA ILE A 53 11.46 -20.45 3.19
C ILE A 53 11.10 -19.76 1.88
N LEU A 54 10.63 -18.50 1.94
CA LEU A 54 10.29 -17.74 0.73
C LEU A 54 11.49 -17.55 -0.20
N ARG A 55 12.69 -17.29 0.34
CA ARG A 55 13.94 -17.23 -0.43
C ARG A 55 14.31 -18.57 -1.05
N LYS A 56 14.21 -19.65 -0.26
CA LYS A 56 14.57 -21.01 -0.71
C LYS A 56 13.70 -21.48 -1.88
N GLU A 57 12.42 -21.11 -1.86
CA GLU A 57 11.46 -21.44 -2.91
C GLU A 57 11.39 -20.37 -4.01
N GLU A 58 12.23 -19.32 -3.93
CA GLU A 58 12.30 -18.21 -4.90
C GLU A 58 10.93 -17.57 -5.21
N ILE A 59 10.09 -17.43 -4.19
CA ILE A 59 8.71 -16.96 -4.35
C ILE A 59 8.69 -15.46 -4.62
N ALA A 60 8.31 -15.06 -5.85
CA ALA A 60 8.01 -13.67 -6.20
C ALA A 60 6.58 -13.29 -5.80
N SER A 61 6.27 -12.00 -5.77
CA SER A 61 4.92 -11.51 -5.41
C SER A 61 3.81 -12.10 -6.28
N SER A 62 4.05 -12.24 -7.58
CA SER A 62 3.07 -12.81 -8.52
C SER A 62 2.66 -14.24 -8.18
N ASP A 63 3.58 -15.02 -7.61
CA ASP A 63 3.35 -16.40 -7.22
C ASP A 63 2.77 -16.46 -5.81
N PHE A 64 3.31 -15.65 -4.89
CA PHE A 64 2.80 -15.50 -3.53
C PHE A 64 1.30 -15.21 -3.50
N LEU A 65 0.83 -14.30 -4.34
CA LEU A 65 -0.59 -13.92 -4.44
C LEU A 65 -1.51 -15.06 -4.92
N LYS A 66 -0.95 -16.13 -5.48
CA LYS A 66 -1.68 -17.30 -5.97
C LYS A 66 -1.59 -18.50 -5.03
N LEU A 67 -0.73 -18.44 -4.00
CA LEU A 67 -0.53 -19.56 -3.08
C LEU A 67 -1.79 -19.84 -2.28
N THR A 68 -2.15 -21.11 -2.24
CA THR A 68 -3.23 -21.64 -1.41
C THR A 68 -2.72 -22.01 -0.02
N LYS A 69 -3.66 -22.32 0.87
CA LYS A 69 -3.35 -22.81 2.22
C LYS A 69 -2.50 -24.10 2.16
N GLU A 70 -2.83 -24.99 1.23
CA GLU A 70 -2.14 -26.25 0.99
C GLU A 70 -0.71 -26.01 0.46
N ASP A 71 -0.50 -25.02 -0.41
CA ASP A 71 0.83 -24.69 -0.91
C ASP A 71 1.74 -24.16 0.20
N PHE A 72 1.22 -23.32 1.10
CA PHE A 72 2.00 -22.88 2.26
C PHE A 72 2.42 -24.04 3.16
N TYR A 73 1.55 -25.04 3.35
CA TYR A 73 1.92 -26.24 4.10
C TYR A 73 2.98 -27.09 3.38
N SER A 74 2.88 -27.23 2.06
CA SER A 74 3.80 -28.05 1.28
C SER A 74 5.23 -27.50 1.29
N ILE A 75 5.39 -26.17 1.33
CA ILE A 75 6.69 -25.49 1.46
C ILE A 75 7.16 -25.34 2.92
N GLY A 76 6.41 -25.85 3.89
CA GLY A 76 6.85 -25.97 5.29
C GLY A 76 6.43 -24.85 6.24
N PHE A 77 5.41 -24.06 5.90
CA PHE A 77 4.81 -23.15 6.88
C PHE A 77 3.93 -23.91 7.89
N ALA A 78 3.96 -23.46 9.15
CA ALA A 78 3.05 -23.95 10.18
C ALA A 78 1.68 -23.27 10.10
N LEU A 79 0.66 -23.88 10.71
CA LEU A 79 -0.74 -23.42 10.72
C LEU A 79 -0.89 -21.92 11.02
N GLY A 80 -0.23 -21.41 12.06
CA GLY A 80 -0.35 -20.01 12.49
C GLY A 80 0.11 -19.00 11.41
N PRO A 81 1.38 -19.05 10.97
CA PRO A 81 1.86 -18.25 9.85
C PRO A 81 1.04 -18.42 8.56
N THR A 82 0.64 -19.64 8.20
CA THR A 82 -0.18 -19.90 7.01
C THR A 82 -1.49 -19.14 7.06
N THR A 83 -2.24 -19.22 8.17
CA THR A 83 -3.51 -18.49 8.34
C THR A 83 -3.33 -16.99 8.15
N ARG A 84 -2.29 -16.39 8.76
CA ARG A 84 -2.04 -14.94 8.64
C ARG A 84 -1.69 -14.52 7.22
N LEU A 85 -0.92 -15.34 6.49
CA LEU A 85 -0.55 -15.04 5.11
C LEU A 85 -1.75 -15.12 4.17
N ILE A 86 -2.63 -16.12 4.36
CA ILE A 86 -3.87 -16.24 3.57
C ILE A 86 -4.80 -15.06 3.82
N GLU A 87 -5.07 -14.72 5.09
CA GLU A 87 -5.89 -13.55 5.45
C GLU A 87 -5.27 -12.24 4.90
N PHE A 88 -3.93 -12.16 4.88
CA PHE A 88 -3.24 -11.02 4.31
C PHE A 88 -3.44 -10.91 2.79
N ILE A 89 -3.27 -12.01 2.04
CA ILE A 89 -3.48 -12.05 0.59
C ILE A 89 -4.94 -11.70 0.25
N GLU A 90 -5.90 -12.26 0.99
CA GLU A 90 -7.32 -11.90 0.84
C GLU A 90 -7.54 -10.40 1.05
N GLY A 91 -6.88 -9.80 2.04
CA GLY A 91 -6.89 -8.36 2.28
C GLY A 91 -6.32 -7.51 1.14
N LEU A 92 -5.34 -8.01 0.38
CA LEU A 92 -4.74 -7.30 -0.76
C LEU A 92 -5.66 -7.24 -1.98
N SER A 93 -6.60 -8.19 -2.09
CA SER A 93 -7.59 -8.23 -3.17
C SER A 93 -8.70 -7.18 -3.02
N GLN A 94 -8.84 -6.59 -1.83
CA GLN A 94 -9.76 -5.49 -1.62
C GLN A 94 -9.29 -4.28 -2.45
N LYS A 95 -10.20 -3.73 -3.26
CA LYS A 95 -9.94 -2.48 -4.01
C LYS A 95 -9.40 -1.44 -3.05
N LEU A 96 -8.41 -0.65 -3.49
CA LEU A 96 -8.11 0.61 -2.82
C LEU A 96 -9.43 1.38 -2.87
N GLN A 97 -10.15 1.43 -1.75
CA GLN A 97 -11.32 2.26 -1.70
C GLN A 97 -10.80 3.67 -1.85
N ASN A 98 -11.02 4.23 -3.04
CA ASN A 98 -10.87 5.64 -3.29
C ASN A 98 -11.52 6.35 -2.11
N TYR A 99 -10.75 7.19 -1.41
CA TYR A 99 -11.28 8.01 -0.31
C TYR A 99 -12.46 8.88 -0.77
N SER A 100 -12.61 9.08 -2.10
CA SER A 100 -13.77 9.68 -2.75
C SER A 100 -15.08 8.87 -2.61
N LEU A 101 -15.04 7.60 -2.20
CA LEU A 101 -16.22 6.74 -1.94
C LEU A 101 -16.68 6.77 -0.49
N LEU A 102 -16.03 7.56 0.39
CA LEU A 102 -16.51 7.82 1.74
C LEU A 102 -17.82 8.60 1.64
N LYS A 103 -18.94 7.87 1.51
CA LYS A 103 -20.27 8.45 1.35
C LYS A 103 -20.94 8.69 2.69
N THR A 104 -20.48 7.99 3.74
CA THR A 104 -21.10 8.04 5.06
C THR A 104 -20.08 8.26 6.18
N LEU A 105 -20.59 8.77 7.31
CA LEU A 105 -19.81 8.94 8.54
C LEU A 105 -19.26 7.59 9.05
N ASP A 106 -20.00 6.50 8.84
CA ASP A 106 -19.56 5.16 9.27
C ASP A 106 -18.42 4.64 8.40
N ASP A 107 -18.43 4.91 7.09
CA ASP A 107 -17.30 4.59 6.19
C ASP A 107 -16.03 5.30 6.66
N LEU A 108 -16.15 6.57 7.05
CA LEU A 108 -15.05 7.37 7.57
C LEU A 108 -14.53 6.82 8.91
N LYS A 109 -15.42 6.46 9.83
CA LYS A 109 -15.05 5.86 11.14
C LYS A 109 -14.34 4.52 10.98
N GLU A 110 -14.85 3.64 10.12
CA GLU A 110 -14.21 2.37 9.79
C GLU A 110 -12.80 2.58 9.24
N MET A 111 -12.62 3.55 8.33
CA MET A 111 -11.33 3.86 7.74
C MET A 111 -10.33 4.43 8.76
N LEU A 112 -10.76 5.35 9.63
CA LEU A 112 -9.93 5.89 10.71
C LEU A 112 -9.48 4.79 11.68
N ARG A 113 -10.38 3.86 12.04
CA ARG A 113 -10.06 2.69 12.87
C ARG A 113 -9.00 1.79 12.23
N ARG A 114 -9.11 1.51 10.92
CA ARG A 114 -8.10 0.72 10.18
C ARG A 114 -6.72 1.37 10.21
N ASN A 115 -6.66 2.69 10.20
CA ASN A 115 -5.42 3.46 10.28
C ASN A 115 -4.96 3.77 11.71
N LYS A 116 -5.58 3.15 12.72
CA LYS A 116 -5.28 3.36 14.15
C LYS A 116 -5.41 4.83 14.57
N VAL A 117 -6.28 5.58 13.90
CA VAL A 117 -6.65 6.94 14.25
C VAL A 117 -7.98 6.86 14.99
N ASN A 118 -7.91 6.95 16.30
CA ASN A 118 -9.10 6.90 17.15
C ASN A 118 -9.53 8.36 17.29
N GLY A 119 -10.59 8.77 16.60
CA GLY A 119 -11.01 10.18 16.46
C GLY A 119 -11.39 10.92 17.76
N GLU A 120 -10.98 10.43 18.93
CA GLU A 120 -11.02 11.15 20.20
C GLU A 120 -9.87 12.16 20.32
N ASP A 121 -8.70 11.90 19.73
CA ASP A 121 -7.55 12.82 19.76
C ASP A 121 -6.59 12.63 18.57
N ILE A 122 -6.04 13.73 18.07
CA ILE A 122 -5.07 13.77 16.97
C ILE A 122 -3.62 13.64 17.44
N THR A 123 -3.38 13.54 18.75
CA THR A 123 -2.02 13.39 19.34
C THR A 123 -1.25 12.17 18.85
N ASN A 124 -1.94 11.13 18.35
CA ASN A 124 -1.30 9.96 17.73
C ASN A 124 -0.83 10.20 16.28
N ILE A 125 -1.25 11.30 15.65
CA ILE A 125 -0.77 11.70 14.33
C ILE A 125 0.59 12.36 14.52
N LYS A 126 1.63 11.80 13.89
CA LYS A 126 2.97 12.38 13.94
C LYS A 126 2.94 13.80 13.35
N GLN A 127 3.24 14.79 14.17
CA GLN A 127 3.45 16.16 13.69
C GLN A 127 4.73 16.19 12.87
N PHE A 128 4.66 16.75 11.66
CA PHE A 128 5.85 17.02 10.87
C PHE A 128 6.50 18.32 11.35
N THR A 129 7.82 18.38 11.25
CA THR A 129 8.56 19.63 11.46
C THR A 129 8.69 20.31 10.10
N PRO A 130 8.03 21.46 9.86
CA PRO A 130 8.16 22.16 8.59
C PRO A 130 9.61 22.64 8.40
N VAL A 131 10.11 22.48 7.17
CA VAL A 131 11.35 23.12 6.71
C VAL A 131 10.92 24.36 5.94
N PHE A 132 11.53 25.50 6.26
CA PHE A 132 11.25 26.77 5.60
C PHE A 132 12.41 27.09 4.66
N GLU A 133 12.10 27.30 3.38
CA GLU A 133 12.98 27.99 2.45
C GLU A 133 12.59 29.47 2.40
N GLU A 134 13.56 30.37 2.56
CA GLU A 134 13.36 31.80 2.30
C GLU A 134 13.19 32.02 0.80
N ILE A 135 12.05 32.57 0.40
CA ILE A 135 11.81 33.01 -0.97
C ILE A 135 12.26 34.48 -1.03
N SER A 136 13.14 34.81 -1.98
CA SER A 136 13.52 36.21 -2.23
C SER A 136 12.32 36.96 -2.80
N ASP A 137 12.01 38.13 -2.23
CA ASP A 137 11.01 39.08 -2.72
C ASP A 137 11.42 39.78 -4.03
N ASP A 138 12.52 39.36 -4.67
CA ASP A 138 12.92 39.81 -6.00
C ASP A 138 12.01 39.21 -7.09
N ASP A 139 10.71 39.49 -7.01
CA ASP A 139 9.81 39.40 -8.15
C ASP A 139 10.27 40.45 -9.16
N LYS A 140 11.16 40.02 -10.07
CA LYS A 140 11.55 40.83 -11.21
C LYS A 140 10.33 40.92 -12.13
N ALA A 141 9.54 41.96 -11.93
CA ALA A 141 8.46 42.35 -12.83
C ALA A 141 9.00 42.35 -14.27
N ILE A 142 8.41 41.49 -15.09
CA ILE A 142 8.71 41.36 -16.52
C ILE A 142 7.85 42.37 -17.30
#